data_AF-M9X9X5-F1
#
_entry.id   AF-M9X9X5-F1
#
_cell.length_a   1.000
_cell.length_b   1.000
_cell.length_c   1.000
_cell.angle_alpha   90.00
_cell.angle_beta   90.00
_cell.angle_gamma   90.00
#
_symmetry.space_group_name_H-M   'P 1'
#
loop_
_entity.id
_entity.type
_entity.pdbx_description
1 polymer ?
#
loop_
_entity_poly.entity_id
_entity_poly.type
_entity_poly.pdbx_seq_one_letter_code
_entity_poly.pdbx_strand_id
1 'polypeptide(L)'
;MLGLWLACGCQPGLAQNLETRLELRFSTALVFSHLPPSASWGLGAHLEARYDLQPLRFQLVLDPGVNLSRAVTAEAGLTELYALYRQGELDVSAGLERLPLEVARLSLPYGLEPLSPLGNRQGRWGARVSWNPEASRLRLAVLEEAGRWLPVLSLRQEFGDFELEAHALYPARWVLGLGGSGTVAEVVIYGEGWLLLEPLEARYALGLSGSLGEGVWTLEGGYAGLLPLQPAGYFLAGQVLLPQEEASWVLQAHLRLDDPARWLLSMRYTLGQPDLELSTGLSAQGGPTPTLSLSLWLRAFPQLW
;
A
#
# COMPACT_ATOMS: atom_id res chain seq x y z
N MET A 1 26.69 -8.16 10.75
CA MET A 1 27.05 -7.58 12.06
C MET A 1 25.89 -6.69 12.55
N LEU A 2 24.71 -7.29 12.75
CA LEU A 2 23.46 -6.61 13.17
C LEU A 2 22.68 -7.44 14.22
N GLY A 3 23.16 -8.65 14.57
CA GLY A 3 22.57 -9.53 15.57
C GLY A 3 23.19 -9.46 16.96
N LEU A 4 23.95 -8.40 17.28
CA LEU A 4 24.73 -8.31 18.53
C LEU A 4 24.34 -7.14 19.44
N TRP A 5 23.28 -6.39 19.11
CA TRP A 5 22.73 -5.35 20.00
C TRP A 5 21.47 -5.77 20.77
N LEU A 6 20.91 -6.95 20.49
CA LEU A 6 19.74 -7.48 21.21
C LEU A 6 20.07 -8.18 22.54
N ALA A 7 21.36 -8.33 22.88
CA ALA A 7 21.79 -9.14 24.02
C ALA A 7 22.39 -8.35 25.21
N CYS A 8 22.26 -7.03 25.25
CA CYS A 8 22.73 -6.23 26.38
C CYS A 8 21.56 -5.64 27.17
N GLY A 9 21.06 -6.41 28.14
CA GLY A 9 20.42 -5.85 29.33
C GLY A 9 18.89 -5.99 29.47
N CYS A 10 18.20 -6.74 28.61
CA CYS A 10 16.77 -6.96 28.80
C CYS A 10 16.54 -7.98 29.93
N GLN A 11 16.06 -7.50 31.08
CA GLN A 11 15.43 -8.35 32.10
C GLN A 11 14.40 -9.30 31.45
N PRO A 12 14.24 -10.53 31.94
CA PRO A 12 13.36 -11.54 31.33
C PRO A 12 11.87 -11.14 31.21
N GLY A 13 11.43 -10.06 31.87
CA GLY A 13 10.09 -9.48 31.69
C GLY A 13 9.93 -8.62 30.43
N LEU A 14 11.01 -8.14 29.81
CA LEU A 14 10.97 -7.29 28.61
C LEU A 14 10.78 -8.10 27.31
N ALA A 15 11.12 -9.39 27.31
CA ALA A 15 11.01 -10.24 26.13
C ALA A 15 9.55 -10.65 25.79
N GLN A 16 8.62 -10.59 26.75
CA GLN A 16 7.21 -10.99 26.52
C GLN A 16 6.43 -9.99 25.66
N ASN A 17 6.95 -8.76 25.49
CA ASN A 17 6.24 -7.67 24.82
C ASN A 17 6.83 -7.32 23.44
N LEU A 18 7.81 -8.09 22.98
CA LEU A 18 8.45 -7.90 21.69
C LEU A 18 7.88 -8.90 20.68
N GLU A 19 7.13 -8.40 19.70
CA GLU A 19 6.68 -9.14 18.54
C GLU A 19 7.63 -8.84 17.37
N THR A 20 8.18 -9.86 16.73
CA THR A 20 9.01 -9.70 15.53
C THR A 20 8.49 -10.56 14.41
N ARG A 21 8.48 -10.02 13.19
CA ARG A 21 8.11 -10.72 11.97
C ARG A 21 9.20 -10.53 10.92
N LEU A 22 9.57 -11.64 10.28
CA LEU A 22 10.48 -11.66 9.14
C LEU A 22 9.79 -12.35 7.97
N GLU A 23 9.82 -11.71 6.82
CA GLU A 23 9.43 -12.26 5.53
C GLU A 23 10.59 -12.05 4.56
N LEU A 24 10.99 -13.10 3.85
CA LEU A 24 12.01 -13.03 2.79
C LEU A 24 11.32 -13.12 1.44
N ARG A 25 11.72 -12.26 0.50
CA ARG A 25 11.12 -12.17 -0.83
C ARG A 25 12.19 -12.34 -1.89
N PHE A 26 11.96 -13.26 -2.80
CA PHE A 26 12.76 -13.41 -4.02
C PHE A 26 11.86 -13.28 -5.23
N SER A 27 12.34 -12.61 -6.27
CA SER A 27 11.62 -12.47 -7.53
C SER A 27 12.53 -12.56 -8.73
N THR A 28 11.99 -13.08 -9.82
CA THR A 28 12.62 -13.04 -11.14
C THR A 28 11.56 -12.73 -12.17
N ALA A 29 11.90 -11.92 -13.15
CA ALA A 29 11.01 -11.56 -14.24
C ALA A 29 11.74 -11.52 -15.58
N LEU A 30 11.04 -11.97 -16.62
CA LEU A 30 11.44 -11.89 -18.01
C LEU A 30 10.42 -11.02 -18.74
N VAL A 31 10.91 -9.99 -19.41
CA VAL A 31 10.09 -8.98 -20.10
C VAL A 31 10.44 -8.98 -21.58
N PHE A 32 9.42 -9.13 -22.41
CA PHE A 32 9.47 -9.17 -23.87
C PHE A 32 8.72 -7.96 -24.42
N SER A 33 9.44 -6.87 -24.69
CA SER A 33 8.88 -5.65 -25.32
C SER A 33 9.56 -5.32 -26.65
N HIS A 34 10.86 -5.61 -26.75
CA HIS A 34 11.66 -5.59 -27.96
C HIS A 34 12.66 -6.76 -27.91
N LEU A 35 13.14 -7.25 -29.06
CA LEU A 35 14.23 -8.22 -29.09
C LEU A 35 15.58 -7.48 -28.99
N PRO A 36 16.51 -7.85 -28.08
CA PRO A 36 16.47 -9.01 -27.17
C PRO A 36 15.64 -8.78 -25.89
N PRO A 37 15.10 -9.86 -25.29
CA PRO A 37 14.34 -9.77 -24.04
C PRO A 37 15.19 -9.24 -22.89
N SER A 38 14.55 -8.57 -21.92
CA SER A 38 15.20 -8.13 -20.68
C SER A 38 14.82 -9.02 -19.52
N ALA A 39 15.79 -9.30 -18.65
CA ALA A 39 15.59 -10.04 -17.40
C ALA A 39 15.84 -9.11 -16.20
N SER A 40 15.11 -9.34 -15.12
CA SER A 40 15.36 -8.68 -13.83
C SER A 40 15.22 -9.67 -12.68
N TRP A 41 16.02 -9.47 -11.64
CA TRP A 41 16.02 -10.30 -10.44
C TRP A 41 15.89 -9.40 -9.21
N GLY A 42 15.01 -9.74 -8.30
CA GLY A 42 14.81 -9.02 -7.05
C GLY A 42 15.09 -9.92 -5.84
N LEU A 43 15.74 -9.35 -4.84
CA LEU A 43 15.82 -9.95 -3.51
C LEU A 43 15.44 -8.86 -2.50
N GLY A 44 14.57 -9.18 -1.56
CA GLY A 44 14.21 -8.27 -0.49
C GLY A 44 13.74 -9.00 0.75
N ALA A 45 13.46 -8.24 1.79
CA ALA A 45 12.85 -8.73 3.00
C ALA A 45 11.81 -7.74 3.50
N HIS A 46 10.96 -8.18 4.41
CA HIS A 46 10.14 -7.35 5.26
C HIS A 46 10.45 -7.75 6.71
N LEU A 47 10.94 -6.79 7.47
CA LEU A 47 11.33 -6.92 8.87
C LEU A 47 10.42 -5.99 9.66
N GLU A 48 9.64 -6.55 10.56
CA GLU A 48 8.78 -5.80 11.46
C GLU A 48 9.16 -6.15 12.89
N ALA A 49 9.35 -5.12 13.72
CA ALA A 49 9.55 -5.25 15.15
C ALA A 49 8.60 -4.31 15.86
N ARG A 50 7.78 -4.86 16.75
CA ARG A 50 6.82 -4.15 17.58
C ARG A 50 7.11 -4.43 19.03
N TYR A 51 7.15 -3.36 19.82
CA TYR A 51 7.42 -3.45 21.24
C TYR A 51 6.35 -2.72 22.04
N ASP A 52 5.54 -3.45 22.81
CA ASP A 52 4.43 -2.89 23.58
C ASP A 52 4.79 -2.64 25.05
N LEU A 53 4.69 -1.38 25.47
CA LEU A 53 4.86 -0.93 26.85
C LEU A 53 3.64 -0.11 27.26
N GLN A 54 2.50 -0.74 27.52
CA GLN A 54 1.24 -0.03 27.78
C GLN A 54 1.43 1.16 28.74
N PRO A 55 0.94 2.36 28.37
CA PRO A 55 0.12 2.71 27.19
C PRO A 55 0.89 3.02 25.89
N LEU A 56 2.21 2.82 25.87
CA LEU A 56 3.10 3.08 24.73
C LEU A 56 3.32 1.83 23.85
N ARG A 57 3.60 2.06 22.57
CA ARG A 57 4.06 1.07 21.59
C ARG A 57 5.18 1.69 20.77
N PHE A 58 6.18 0.90 20.42
CA PHE A 58 7.20 1.26 19.44
C PHE A 58 7.10 0.33 18.24
N GLN A 59 7.23 0.90 17.05
CA GLN A 59 7.15 0.17 15.78
C GLN A 59 8.40 0.49 14.95
N LEU A 60 8.99 -0.54 14.34
CA LEU A 60 10.03 -0.44 13.32
C LEU A 60 9.67 -1.37 12.16
N VAL A 61 9.66 -0.84 10.95
CA VAL A 61 9.46 -1.61 9.72
C VAL A 61 10.58 -1.29 8.73
N LEU A 62 11.27 -2.32 8.27
CA LEU A 62 12.29 -2.25 7.22
C LEU A 62 11.90 -3.19 6.06
N ASP A 63 11.90 -2.67 4.84
CA ASP A 63 11.73 -3.39 3.59
C ASP A 63 13.00 -3.34 2.73
N PRO A 64 14.16 -3.86 3.21
CA PRO A 64 15.40 -3.78 2.45
C PRO A 64 15.29 -4.61 1.17
N GLY A 65 16.00 -4.17 0.13
CA GLY A 65 16.01 -4.92 -1.12
C GLY A 65 17.06 -4.48 -2.11
N VAL A 66 17.19 -5.31 -3.14
CA VAL A 66 18.00 -5.07 -4.33
C VAL A 66 17.22 -5.55 -5.55
N ASN A 67 17.23 -4.75 -6.61
CA ASN A 67 16.74 -5.14 -7.93
C ASN A 67 17.89 -5.06 -8.93
N LEU A 68 18.20 -6.20 -9.53
CA LEU A 68 19.20 -6.40 -10.56
C LEU A 68 18.49 -6.41 -11.91
N SER A 69 18.43 -5.24 -12.54
CA SER A 69 17.89 -5.08 -13.90
C SER A 69 18.97 -4.50 -14.82
N ARG A 70 18.61 -3.64 -15.78
CA ARG A 70 19.60 -2.84 -16.53
C ARG A 70 20.39 -1.91 -15.63
N ALA A 71 19.76 -1.39 -14.59
CA ALA A 71 20.42 -0.65 -13.51
C ALA A 71 20.19 -1.40 -12.19
N VAL A 72 21.22 -1.42 -11.35
CA VAL A 72 21.14 -1.98 -10.00
C VAL A 72 20.57 -0.91 -9.07
N THR A 73 19.47 -1.23 -8.40
CA THR A 73 18.91 -0.39 -7.33
C THR A 73 18.92 -1.17 -6.03
N ALA A 74 19.33 -0.54 -4.94
CA ALA A 74 19.37 -1.16 -3.62
C ALA A 74 19.00 -0.14 -2.54
N GLU A 75 18.34 -0.61 -1.47
CA GLU A 75 17.94 0.23 -0.34
C GLU A 75 17.88 -0.54 0.97
N ALA A 76 18.08 0.19 2.08
CA ALA A 76 17.87 -0.33 3.43
C ALA A 76 16.38 -0.44 3.81
N GLY A 77 15.52 0.30 3.10
CA GLY A 77 14.07 0.14 3.17
C GLY A 77 13.40 0.60 4.46
N LEU A 78 13.91 1.62 5.17
CA LEU A 78 13.19 2.12 6.35
C LEU A 78 11.81 2.67 5.96
N THR A 79 10.75 1.99 6.39
CA THR A 79 9.36 2.28 6.02
C THR A 79 8.62 2.95 7.17
N GLU A 80 8.78 2.45 8.40
CA GLU A 80 8.16 3.03 9.61
C GLU A 80 9.13 2.96 10.80
N LEU A 81 9.11 4.00 11.64
CA LEU A 81 9.83 4.06 12.91
C LEU A 81 9.15 5.10 13.81
N TYR A 82 8.29 4.65 14.72
CA TYR A 82 7.50 5.58 15.55
C TYR A 82 7.18 5.05 16.93
N ALA A 83 6.81 5.98 17.82
CA ALA A 83 6.19 5.69 19.10
C ALA A 83 4.71 6.06 19.04
N LEU A 84 3.84 5.21 19.58
CA LEU A 84 2.40 5.41 19.69
C LEU A 84 2.01 5.33 21.17
N TYR A 85 1.35 6.36 21.66
CA TYR A 85 0.66 6.40 22.94
C TYR A 85 -0.84 6.20 22.70
N ARG A 86 -1.45 5.24 23.38
CA ARG A 86 -2.90 4.98 23.30
C ARG A 86 -3.53 4.98 24.68
N GLN A 87 -4.53 5.83 24.87
CA GLN A 87 -5.32 5.87 26.10
C GLN A 87 -6.78 6.20 25.80
N GLY A 88 -7.68 5.26 26.09
CA GLY A 88 -9.11 5.42 25.80
C GLY A 88 -9.34 5.62 24.30
N GLU A 89 -9.99 6.72 23.95
CA GLU A 89 -10.29 7.10 22.55
C GLU A 89 -9.15 7.88 21.87
N LEU A 90 -8.08 8.20 22.60
CA LEU A 90 -6.99 9.04 22.13
C LEU A 90 -5.77 8.21 21.72
N ASP A 91 -5.32 8.44 20.49
CA ASP A 91 -4.07 7.94 19.92
C ASP A 91 -3.15 9.11 19.59
N VAL A 92 -1.92 9.10 20.11
CA VAL A 92 -0.88 10.08 19.79
C VAL A 92 0.35 9.35 19.31
N SER A 93 0.83 9.67 18.12
CA SER A 93 2.00 9.04 17.54
C SER A 93 3.01 10.06 17.01
N ALA A 94 4.29 9.71 17.07
CA ALA A 94 5.38 10.53 16.56
C ALA A 94 6.53 9.66 16.05
N GLY A 95 7.06 10.04 14.88
CA GLY A 95 8.13 9.33 14.20
C GLY A 95 7.92 9.30 12.69
N LEU A 96 8.50 8.31 12.03
CA LEU A 96 8.31 8.01 10.62
C LEU A 96 7.09 7.09 10.48
N GLU A 97 6.00 7.61 9.92
CA GLU A 97 4.72 6.90 9.84
C GLU A 97 4.10 6.99 8.45
N ARG A 98 3.42 5.93 8.03
CA ARG A 98 2.57 5.97 6.83
C ARG A 98 1.21 6.57 7.18
N LEU A 99 0.64 7.31 6.24
CA LEU A 99 -0.67 7.93 6.39
C LEU A 99 -1.48 7.67 5.11
N PRO A 100 -1.89 6.42 4.87
CA PRO A 100 -2.74 6.12 3.73
C PRO A 100 -4.03 6.91 3.87
N LEU A 101 -4.34 7.67 2.82
CA LEU A 101 -5.56 8.48 2.71
C LEU A 101 -6.54 7.87 1.69
N GLU A 102 -6.09 6.84 0.98
CA GLU A 102 -6.80 6.28 -0.16
C GLU A 102 -7.89 5.31 0.25
N VAL A 103 -8.96 5.33 -0.54
CA VAL A 103 -10.07 4.37 -0.45
C VAL A 103 -10.10 3.47 -1.70
N ALA A 104 -9.64 3.97 -2.84
CA ALA A 104 -9.49 3.22 -4.07
C ALA A 104 -8.55 2.03 -3.87
N ARG A 105 -8.88 0.93 -4.55
CA ARG A 105 -8.20 -0.37 -4.41
C ARG A 105 -7.39 -0.73 -5.64
N LEU A 106 -7.82 -0.28 -6.82
CA LEU A 106 -7.21 -0.61 -8.10
C LEU A 106 -6.51 0.59 -8.77
N SER A 107 -6.61 1.77 -8.17
CA SER A 107 -5.96 2.99 -8.61
C SER A 107 -5.39 3.77 -7.43
N LEU A 108 -4.74 4.88 -7.75
CA LEU A 108 -4.16 5.80 -6.78
C LEU A 108 -4.54 7.24 -7.11
N PRO A 109 -5.72 7.71 -6.65
CA PRO A 109 -6.16 9.08 -6.87
C PRO A 109 -5.22 10.11 -6.23
N TYR A 110 -4.81 9.88 -4.99
CA TYR A 110 -3.91 10.76 -4.25
C TYR A 110 -3.12 9.97 -3.21
N GLY A 111 -1.84 10.32 -2.98
CA GLY A 111 -1.03 9.68 -1.95
C GLY A 111 0.03 10.65 -1.44
N LEU A 112 0.32 10.58 -0.14
CA LEU A 112 1.35 11.41 0.47
C LEU A 112 2.69 10.70 0.51
N GLU A 113 2.74 9.38 0.63
CA GLU A 113 3.98 8.65 0.83
C GLU A 113 4.92 8.77 -0.38
N PRO A 114 6.19 9.18 -0.17
CA PRO A 114 7.18 9.07 -1.23
C PRO A 114 7.42 7.60 -1.56
N LEU A 115 7.72 7.34 -2.83
CA LEU A 115 8.18 6.04 -3.27
C LEU A 115 9.70 5.93 -3.16
N SER A 116 10.15 4.79 -2.69
CA SER A 116 11.54 4.37 -2.76
C SER A 116 11.96 4.05 -4.21
N PRO A 117 13.26 3.99 -4.52
CA PRO A 117 13.75 3.49 -5.81
C PRO A 117 13.27 2.07 -6.18
N LEU A 118 12.91 1.25 -5.19
CA LEU A 118 12.31 -0.07 -5.42
C LEU A 118 10.77 -0.04 -5.53
N GLY A 119 10.15 1.13 -5.37
CA GLY A 119 8.70 1.32 -5.46
C GLY A 119 7.96 1.07 -4.16
N ASN A 120 8.66 0.96 -3.02
CA ASN A 120 8.04 0.83 -1.71
C ASN A 120 7.55 2.20 -1.24
N ARG A 121 6.35 2.25 -0.66
CA ARG A 121 5.85 3.47 0.01
C ARG A 121 6.58 3.66 1.31
N GLN A 122 7.19 4.82 1.51
CA GLN A 122 7.90 5.16 2.74
C GLN A 122 7.02 6.04 3.63
N GLY A 123 7.14 5.88 4.94
CA GLY A 123 6.51 6.80 5.89
C GLY A 123 7.06 8.22 5.77
N ARG A 124 6.41 9.15 6.47
CA ARG A 124 6.86 10.54 6.62
C ARG A 124 7.13 10.82 8.08
N TRP A 125 8.18 11.59 8.35
CA TRP A 125 8.46 12.07 9.69
C TRP A 125 7.36 13.02 10.13
N GLY A 126 6.85 12.87 11.35
CA GLY A 126 5.80 13.75 11.82
C GLY A 126 5.25 13.34 13.17
N ALA A 127 4.13 13.96 13.50
CA ALA A 127 3.31 13.60 14.65
C ALA A 127 1.85 13.60 14.24
N ARG A 128 1.07 12.74 14.89
CA ARG A 128 -0.36 12.58 14.65
C ARG A 128 -1.09 12.43 15.98
N VAL A 129 -2.25 13.06 16.05
CA VAL A 129 -3.23 12.87 17.12
C VAL A 129 -4.53 12.41 16.46
N SER A 130 -5.08 11.30 16.94
CA SER A 130 -6.40 10.83 16.52
C SER A 130 -7.27 10.67 17.76
N TRP A 131 -8.43 11.31 17.74
CA TRP A 131 -9.47 11.14 18.74
C TRP A 131 -10.62 10.38 18.08
N ASN A 132 -11.02 9.25 18.66
CA ASN A 132 -11.95 8.29 18.08
C ASN A 132 -13.20 8.12 18.96
N PRO A 133 -14.04 9.16 19.13
CA PRO A 133 -15.26 9.07 19.91
C PRO A 133 -16.35 8.32 19.14
N GLU A 134 -16.95 7.31 19.78
CA GLU A 134 -18.10 6.57 19.25
C GLU A 134 -17.97 6.17 17.76
N ALA A 135 -18.74 6.82 16.89
CA ALA A 135 -18.85 6.59 15.44
C ALA A 135 -18.03 7.60 14.61
N SER A 136 -17.13 8.34 15.23
CA SER A 136 -16.35 9.41 14.59
C SER A 136 -14.85 9.25 14.83
N ARG A 137 -14.04 9.79 13.92
CA ARG A 137 -12.61 9.98 14.15
C ARG A 137 -12.18 11.35 13.67
N LEU A 138 -11.67 12.16 14.58
CA LEU A 138 -10.96 13.39 14.26
C LEU A 138 -9.46 13.12 14.30
N ARG A 139 -8.76 13.43 13.21
CA ARG A 139 -7.32 13.23 13.08
C ARG A 139 -6.64 14.52 12.67
N LEU A 140 -5.61 14.88 13.41
CA LEU A 140 -4.70 15.98 13.14
C LEU A 140 -3.30 15.41 13.00
N ALA A 141 -2.61 15.72 11.90
CA ALA A 141 -1.22 15.33 11.71
C ALA A 141 -0.40 16.50 11.18
N VAL A 142 0.89 16.50 11.51
CA VAL A 142 1.88 17.39 10.92
C VAL A 142 3.01 16.52 10.42
N LEU A 143 3.23 16.50 9.12
CA LEU A 143 4.19 15.64 8.44
C LEU A 143 5.29 16.47 7.78
N GLU A 144 6.48 15.92 7.65
CA GLU A 144 7.58 16.52 6.90
C GLU A 144 7.42 16.21 5.41
N GLU A 145 7.51 17.27 4.60
CA GLU A 145 7.54 17.17 3.15
C GLU A 145 8.47 18.21 2.54
N ALA A 146 9.57 17.73 1.94
CA ALA A 146 10.52 18.55 1.19
C ALA A 146 11.02 19.78 1.98
N GLY A 147 11.32 19.58 3.27
CA GLY A 147 11.79 20.61 4.20
C GLY A 147 10.69 21.50 4.78
N ARG A 148 9.41 21.15 4.59
CA ARG A 148 8.25 21.90 5.11
C ARG A 148 7.37 21.01 5.97
N TRP A 149 6.62 21.66 6.86
CA TRP A 149 5.60 20.99 7.65
C TRP A 149 4.25 21.04 6.93
N LEU A 150 3.75 19.86 6.59
CA LEU A 150 2.45 19.59 5.99
C LEU A 150 1.42 19.32 7.09
N PRO A 151 0.50 20.25 7.37
CA PRO A 151 -0.65 19.95 8.22
C PRO A 151 -1.67 19.10 7.46
N VAL A 152 -2.24 18.10 8.14
CA VAL A 152 -3.32 17.25 7.64
C VAL A 152 -4.42 17.21 8.70
N LEU A 153 -5.63 17.55 8.28
CA LEU A 153 -6.85 17.38 9.07
C LEU A 153 -7.71 16.31 8.40
N SER A 154 -8.26 15.39 9.19
CA SER A 154 -9.23 14.40 8.70
C SER A 154 -10.38 14.21 9.68
N LEU A 155 -11.57 14.05 9.15
CA LEU A 155 -12.78 13.77 9.91
C LEU A 155 -13.50 12.58 9.27
N ARG A 156 -13.55 11.45 9.98
CA ARG A 156 -14.34 10.27 9.61
C ARG A 156 -15.61 10.22 10.44
N GLN A 157 -16.70 9.81 9.80
CA GLN A 157 -18.00 9.58 10.41
C GLN A 157 -18.62 8.29 9.85
N GLU A 158 -19.11 7.44 10.74
CA GLU A 158 -19.90 6.26 10.41
C GLU A 158 -21.40 6.58 10.48
N PHE A 159 -22.16 6.02 9.53
CA PHE A 159 -23.60 6.20 9.31
C PHE A 159 -24.27 4.83 9.10
N GLY A 160 -24.16 3.94 10.09
CA GLY A 160 -24.67 2.57 9.96
C GLY A 160 -23.82 1.75 8.98
N ASP A 161 -24.38 1.39 7.83
CA ASP A 161 -23.72 0.54 6.83
C ASP A 161 -22.75 1.30 5.90
N PHE A 162 -22.47 2.57 6.20
CA PHE A 162 -21.67 3.46 5.38
C PHE A 162 -20.78 4.38 6.22
N GLU A 163 -19.62 4.72 5.71
CA GLU A 163 -18.68 5.66 6.30
C GLU A 163 -18.21 6.72 5.30
N LEU A 164 -17.93 7.91 5.81
CA LEU A 164 -17.26 8.98 5.06
C LEU A 164 -16.04 9.45 5.82
N GLU A 165 -15.00 9.82 5.09
CA GLU A 165 -13.86 10.55 5.61
C GLU A 165 -13.52 11.74 4.72
N ALA A 166 -13.48 12.93 5.33
CA ALA A 166 -13.03 14.15 4.69
C ALA A 166 -11.60 14.47 5.10
N HIS A 167 -10.81 14.98 4.16
CA HIS A 167 -9.41 15.38 4.35
C HIS A 167 -9.19 16.81 3.89
N ALA A 168 -8.35 17.55 4.61
CA ALA A 168 -7.83 18.84 4.18
C ALA A 168 -6.34 18.93 4.49
N LEU A 169 -5.54 19.32 3.51
CA LEU A 169 -4.08 19.40 3.63
C LEU A 169 -3.48 20.51 2.76
N TYR A 170 -2.30 21.00 3.15
CA TYR A 170 -1.64 22.13 2.50
C TYR A 170 -0.13 21.89 2.29
N PRO A 171 0.27 21.09 1.28
CA PRO A 171 1.67 20.81 0.96
C PRO A 171 2.34 22.01 0.30
N ALA A 172 1.94 22.29 -0.94
CA ALA A 172 2.31 23.50 -1.69
C ALA A 172 1.08 24.27 -2.19
N ARG A 173 -0.09 23.63 -2.10
CA ARG A 173 -1.40 24.14 -2.52
C ARG A 173 -2.47 23.43 -1.72
N TRP A 174 -3.67 23.99 -1.64
CA TRP A 174 -4.78 23.32 -0.95
C TRP A 174 -5.17 22.04 -1.66
N VAL A 175 -5.33 20.97 -0.88
CA VAL A 175 -5.87 19.70 -1.35
C VAL A 175 -6.97 19.27 -0.39
N LEU A 176 -8.13 18.96 -0.96
CA LEU A 176 -9.31 18.50 -0.25
C LEU A 176 -9.67 17.10 -0.74
N GLY A 177 -9.94 16.19 0.17
CA GLY A 177 -10.33 14.81 -0.13
C GLY A 177 -11.66 14.47 0.52
N LEU A 178 -12.46 13.65 -0.15
CA LEU A 178 -13.63 13.00 0.42
C LEU A 178 -13.64 11.56 -0.06
N GLY A 179 -13.55 10.61 0.86
CA GLY A 179 -13.62 9.18 0.61
C GLY A 179 -14.72 8.53 1.43
N GLY A 180 -15.11 7.33 1.06
CA GLY A 180 -16.07 6.56 1.84
C GLY A 180 -16.36 5.19 1.27
N SER A 181 -16.96 4.35 2.09
CA SER A 181 -17.39 3.02 1.67
C SER A 181 -18.64 2.60 2.41
N GLY A 182 -19.43 1.71 1.81
CA GLY A 182 -20.60 1.14 2.46
C GLY A 182 -21.10 -0.09 1.73
N THR A 183 -22.03 -0.81 2.35
CA THR A 183 -22.53 -2.09 1.82
C THR A 183 -24.00 -1.97 1.41
N VAL A 184 -24.32 -2.40 0.19
CA VAL A 184 -25.69 -2.47 -0.34
C VAL A 184 -25.89 -3.84 -0.99
N ALA A 185 -26.81 -4.64 -0.45
CA ALA A 185 -27.15 -5.97 -0.99
C ALA A 185 -25.91 -6.85 -1.25
N GLU A 186 -25.05 -7.01 -0.23
CA GLU A 186 -23.80 -7.81 -0.28
C GLU A 186 -22.70 -7.25 -1.21
N VAL A 187 -22.94 -6.10 -1.84
CA VAL A 187 -21.95 -5.38 -2.64
C VAL A 187 -21.41 -4.20 -1.83
N VAL A 188 -20.09 -4.14 -1.67
CA VAL A 188 -19.41 -2.99 -1.11
C VAL A 188 -19.21 -1.95 -2.22
N ILE A 189 -19.75 -0.77 -2.01
CA ILE A 189 -19.55 0.42 -2.84
C ILE A 189 -18.52 1.29 -2.12
N TYR A 190 -17.51 1.74 -2.84
CA TYR A 190 -16.49 2.61 -2.28
C TYR A 190 -16.06 3.64 -3.30
N GLY A 191 -15.55 4.77 -2.84
CA GLY A 191 -15.03 5.78 -3.74
C GLY A 191 -14.35 6.91 -3.00
N GLU A 192 -13.62 7.70 -3.76
CA GLU A 192 -12.98 8.91 -3.28
C GLU A 192 -12.87 9.96 -4.37
N GLY A 193 -12.86 11.23 -3.94
CA GLY A 193 -12.65 12.39 -4.77
C GLY A 193 -11.66 13.35 -4.10
N TRP A 194 -10.74 13.87 -4.91
CA TRP A 194 -9.68 14.77 -4.50
C TRP A 194 -9.70 16.02 -5.37
N LEU A 195 -9.63 17.18 -4.72
CA LEU A 195 -9.57 18.49 -5.36
C LEU A 195 -8.26 19.17 -4.97
N LEU A 196 -7.39 19.39 -5.96
CA LEU A 196 -6.14 20.11 -5.80
C LEU A 196 -6.36 21.52 -6.36
N LEU A 197 -6.21 22.54 -5.54
CA LEU A 197 -6.44 23.93 -5.94
C LEU A 197 -5.16 24.55 -6.49
N GLU A 198 -5.27 25.45 -7.47
CA GLU A 198 -4.15 26.27 -7.98
C GLU A 198 -2.94 25.47 -8.55
N PRO A 199 -3.02 24.93 -9.78
CA PRO A 199 -4.18 24.91 -10.68
C PRO A 199 -5.25 23.92 -10.22
N LEU A 200 -6.51 24.21 -10.57
CA LEU A 200 -7.64 23.34 -10.25
C LEU A 200 -7.51 22.01 -10.99
N GLU A 201 -7.40 20.93 -10.23
CA GLU A 201 -7.32 19.56 -10.72
C GLU A 201 -8.20 18.68 -9.83
N ALA A 202 -9.03 17.85 -10.45
CA ALA A 202 -9.87 16.89 -9.74
C ALA A 202 -9.44 15.47 -10.11
N ARG A 203 -9.37 14.59 -9.11
CA ARG A 203 -9.10 13.17 -9.28
C ARG A 203 -10.12 12.37 -8.50
N TYR A 204 -10.55 11.25 -9.02
CA TYR A 204 -11.57 10.44 -8.36
C TYR A 204 -11.53 9.00 -8.82
N ALA A 205 -12.03 8.11 -7.97
CA ALA A 205 -12.28 6.73 -8.27
C ALA A 205 -13.59 6.29 -7.60
N LEU A 206 -14.38 5.49 -8.30
CA LEU A 206 -15.56 4.82 -7.79
C LEU A 206 -15.43 3.34 -8.11
N GLY A 207 -15.67 2.52 -7.10
CA GLY A 207 -15.54 1.08 -7.22
C GLY A 207 -16.64 0.31 -6.51
N LEU A 208 -16.75 -0.94 -6.93
CA LEU A 208 -17.66 -1.95 -6.45
C LEU A 208 -16.85 -3.20 -6.16
N SER A 209 -17.16 -3.89 -5.08
CA SER A 209 -16.62 -5.22 -4.81
C SER A 209 -17.68 -6.10 -4.18
N GLY A 210 -17.63 -7.39 -4.47
CA GLY A 210 -18.55 -8.36 -3.90
C GLY A 210 -18.01 -9.78 -4.07
N SER A 211 -18.80 -10.74 -3.62
CA SER A 211 -18.55 -12.15 -3.85
C SER A 211 -19.34 -12.67 -5.07
N LEU A 212 -18.80 -13.70 -5.72
CA LEU A 212 -19.50 -14.50 -6.74
C LEU A 212 -19.12 -15.97 -6.52
N GLY A 213 -19.97 -16.70 -5.79
CA GLY A 213 -19.58 -18.00 -5.22
C GLY A 213 -18.44 -17.83 -4.23
N GLU A 214 -17.40 -18.66 -4.34
CA GLU A 214 -16.17 -18.55 -3.54
C GLU A 214 -15.24 -17.40 -4.01
N GLY A 215 -15.49 -16.83 -5.19
CA GLY A 215 -14.66 -15.76 -5.75
C GLY A 215 -14.99 -14.39 -5.18
N VAL A 216 -13.99 -13.51 -5.13
CA VAL A 216 -14.17 -12.09 -4.82
C VAL A 216 -13.84 -11.28 -6.06
N TRP A 217 -14.70 -10.34 -6.43
CA TRP A 217 -14.49 -9.46 -7.58
C TRP A 217 -14.42 -8.00 -7.12
N THR A 218 -13.72 -7.19 -7.91
CA THR A 218 -13.64 -5.75 -7.73
C THR A 218 -13.63 -5.08 -9.10
N LEU A 219 -14.44 -4.05 -9.27
CA LEU A 219 -14.49 -3.20 -10.45
C LEU A 219 -14.30 -1.75 -9.99
N GLU A 220 -13.47 -0.99 -10.67
CA GLU A 220 -13.18 0.40 -10.31
C GLU A 220 -12.98 1.24 -11.58
N GLY A 221 -13.44 2.48 -11.58
CA GLY A 221 -13.19 3.42 -12.66
C GLY A 221 -13.18 4.86 -12.18
N GLY A 222 -12.59 5.74 -12.98
CA GLY A 222 -12.49 7.15 -12.62
C GLY A 222 -11.44 7.90 -13.41
N TYR A 223 -10.90 8.94 -12.78
CA TYR A 223 -9.82 9.77 -13.30
C TYR A 223 -8.72 9.88 -12.24
N ALA A 224 -7.69 9.04 -12.35
CA ALA A 224 -6.65 8.89 -11.35
C ALA A 224 -5.34 8.39 -11.96
N GLY A 225 -4.26 8.41 -11.18
CA GLY A 225 -3.04 7.67 -11.51
C GLY A 225 -3.23 6.18 -11.21
N LEU A 226 -2.67 5.29 -12.03
CA LEU A 226 -2.64 3.84 -11.74
C LEU A 226 -1.38 3.43 -10.97
N LEU A 227 -0.33 4.25 -11.06
CA LEU A 227 0.92 4.11 -10.34
C LEU A 227 1.35 5.50 -9.83
N PRO A 228 2.09 5.60 -8.72
CA PRO A 228 2.42 6.90 -8.10
C PRO A 228 3.15 7.90 -9.01
N LEU A 229 3.81 7.43 -10.07
CA LEU A 229 4.56 8.27 -11.02
C LEU A 229 3.84 8.48 -12.36
N GLN A 230 2.65 7.90 -12.56
CA GLN A 230 1.89 8.11 -13.77
C GLN A 230 0.97 9.32 -13.65
N PRO A 231 0.83 10.14 -14.71
CA PRO A 231 -0.17 11.20 -14.73
C PRO A 231 -1.57 10.61 -14.61
N ALA A 232 -2.50 11.38 -14.05
CA ALA A 232 -3.89 10.99 -13.99
C ALA A 232 -4.48 10.81 -15.40
N GLY A 233 -5.37 9.84 -15.54
CA GLY A 233 -6.07 9.56 -16.78
C GLY A 233 -7.37 8.81 -16.50
N TYR A 234 -8.26 8.79 -17.50
CA TYR A 234 -9.49 8.00 -17.39
C TYR A 234 -9.15 6.52 -17.43
N PHE A 235 -9.72 5.76 -16.50
CA PHE A 235 -9.44 4.33 -16.40
C PHE A 235 -10.67 3.51 -16.04
N LEU A 236 -10.59 2.23 -16.38
CA LEU A 236 -11.44 1.15 -15.91
C LEU A 236 -10.56 -0.03 -15.52
N ALA A 237 -10.76 -0.56 -14.33
CA ALA A 237 -9.99 -1.65 -13.76
C ALA A 237 -10.93 -2.72 -13.20
N GLY A 238 -10.55 -3.98 -13.37
CA GLY A 238 -11.25 -5.13 -12.82
C GLY A 238 -10.26 -6.12 -12.22
N GLN A 239 -10.64 -6.75 -11.12
CA GLN A 239 -9.90 -7.84 -10.48
C GLN A 239 -10.87 -8.93 -10.04
N VAL A 240 -10.46 -10.18 -10.19
CA VAL A 240 -11.14 -11.34 -9.62
C VAL A 240 -10.11 -12.20 -8.89
N LEU A 241 -10.36 -12.47 -7.61
CA LEU A 241 -9.66 -13.44 -6.78
C LEU A 241 -10.50 -14.71 -6.72
N LEU A 242 -9.92 -15.84 -7.11
CA LEU A 242 -10.53 -17.16 -7.02
C LEU A 242 -9.72 -18.00 -6.02
N PRO A 243 -10.15 -18.10 -4.76
CA PRO A 243 -9.47 -18.91 -3.77
C PRO A 243 -9.69 -20.41 -4.02
N GLN A 244 -8.71 -21.18 -3.58
CA GLN A 244 -8.69 -22.64 -3.49
C GLN A 244 -8.02 -22.98 -2.15
N GLU A 245 -8.12 -24.22 -1.69
CA GLU A 245 -7.68 -24.63 -0.34
C GLU A 245 -6.26 -24.18 0.02
N GLU A 246 -5.29 -24.47 -0.85
CA GLU A 246 -3.88 -24.05 -0.69
C GLU A 246 -3.40 -23.11 -1.80
N ALA A 247 -4.31 -22.59 -2.62
CA ALA A 247 -3.93 -21.81 -3.79
C ALA A 247 -4.91 -20.68 -4.10
N SER A 248 -4.51 -19.75 -4.95
CA SER A 248 -5.40 -18.72 -5.46
C SER A 248 -5.03 -18.27 -6.86
N TRP A 249 -6.04 -17.88 -7.62
CA TRP A 249 -5.86 -17.15 -8.87
C TRP A 249 -6.26 -15.71 -8.69
N VAL A 250 -5.45 -14.79 -9.19
CA VAL A 250 -5.80 -13.38 -9.34
C VAL A 250 -5.77 -13.04 -10.82
N LEU A 251 -6.92 -12.69 -11.36
CA LEU A 251 -7.08 -12.16 -12.71
C LEU A 251 -7.31 -10.66 -12.59
N GLN A 252 -6.59 -9.88 -13.38
CA GLN A 252 -6.70 -8.43 -13.34
C GLN A 252 -6.64 -7.86 -14.75
N ALA A 253 -7.50 -6.89 -15.01
CA ALA A 253 -7.55 -6.13 -16.24
C ALA A 253 -7.56 -4.64 -15.91
N HIS A 254 -6.77 -3.87 -16.65
CA HIS A 254 -6.79 -2.41 -16.60
C HIS A 254 -6.86 -1.88 -18.00
N LEU A 255 -7.71 -0.87 -18.19
CA LEU A 255 -7.85 -0.13 -19.42
C LEU A 255 -7.70 1.35 -19.09
N ARG A 256 -6.72 1.98 -19.71
CA ARG A 256 -6.48 3.42 -19.65
C ARG A 256 -6.95 4.03 -20.96
N LEU A 257 -7.89 4.97 -20.85
CA LEU A 257 -8.62 5.57 -21.96
C LEU A 257 -7.92 6.82 -22.52
N ASP A 258 -6.59 6.82 -22.50
CA ASP A 258 -5.78 7.84 -23.17
C ASP A 258 -5.79 7.65 -24.70
N ASP A 259 -5.22 8.61 -25.44
CA ASP A 259 -4.93 8.45 -26.87
C ASP A 259 -3.41 8.33 -27.10
N PRO A 260 -2.87 7.16 -27.51
CA PRO A 260 -3.57 5.90 -27.74
C PRO A 260 -3.91 5.16 -26.43
N ALA A 261 -4.99 4.38 -26.48
CA ALA A 261 -5.45 3.58 -25.34
C ALA A 261 -4.37 2.56 -24.94
N ARG A 262 -4.24 2.34 -23.62
CA ARG A 262 -3.31 1.36 -23.05
C ARG A 262 -4.08 0.37 -22.22
N TRP A 263 -3.67 -0.88 -22.24
CA TRP A 263 -4.31 -1.91 -21.44
C TRP A 263 -3.27 -2.81 -20.80
N LEU A 264 -3.63 -3.41 -19.67
CA LEU A 264 -2.86 -4.42 -18.97
C LEU A 264 -3.81 -5.57 -18.63
N LEU A 265 -3.43 -6.77 -19.00
CA LEU A 265 -4.08 -8.00 -18.56
C LEU A 265 -3.03 -8.79 -17.78
N SER A 266 -3.35 -9.21 -16.58
CA SER A 266 -2.45 -10.04 -15.78
C SER A 266 -3.19 -11.16 -15.09
N MET A 267 -2.50 -12.29 -15.00
CA MET A 267 -2.92 -13.47 -14.28
C MET A 267 -1.79 -13.85 -13.33
N ARG A 268 -2.15 -14.14 -12.08
CA ARG A 268 -1.24 -14.65 -11.06
C ARG A 268 -1.84 -15.90 -10.45
N TYR A 269 -1.03 -16.95 -10.35
CA TYR A 269 -1.30 -18.11 -9.53
C TYR A 269 -0.40 -18.07 -8.31
N THR A 270 -0.96 -18.26 -7.12
CA THR A 270 -0.20 -18.38 -5.88
C THR A 270 -0.52 -19.72 -5.23
N LEU A 271 0.51 -20.48 -4.87
CA LEU A 271 0.44 -21.68 -4.05
C LEU A 271 0.99 -21.34 -2.66
N GLY A 272 0.16 -21.46 -1.64
CA GLY A 272 0.50 -21.21 -0.24
C GLY A 272 0.80 -22.52 0.51
N GLN A 273 1.86 -22.49 1.29
CA GLN A 273 2.24 -23.50 2.27
C GLN A 273 2.49 -22.78 3.61
N PRO A 274 2.52 -23.49 4.75
CA PRO A 274 2.60 -22.86 6.07
C PRO A 274 3.73 -21.83 6.24
N ASP A 275 4.92 -22.10 5.68
CA ASP A 275 6.10 -21.24 5.82
C ASP A 275 6.57 -20.64 4.48
N LEU A 276 5.84 -20.88 3.39
CA LEU A 276 6.29 -20.56 2.03
C LEU A 276 5.12 -20.24 1.11
N GLU A 277 5.28 -19.24 0.26
CA GLU A 277 4.40 -19.01 -0.87
C GLU A 277 5.20 -18.93 -2.17
N LEU A 278 4.68 -19.60 -3.20
CA LEU A 278 5.18 -19.52 -4.56
C LEU A 278 4.13 -18.85 -5.44
N SER A 279 4.51 -17.79 -6.16
CA SER A 279 3.63 -17.17 -7.15
C SER A 279 4.24 -17.19 -8.54
N THR A 280 3.41 -17.48 -9.54
CA THR A 280 3.74 -17.31 -10.95
C THR A 280 2.80 -16.28 -11.56
N GLY A 281 3.35 -15.42 -12.41
CA GLY A 281 2.63 -14.31 -13.02
C GLY A 281 2.88 -14.25 -14.51
N LEU A 282 1.81 -13.97 -15.25
CA LEU A 282 1.84 -13.61 -16.66
C LEU A 282 1.13 -12.29 -16.81
N SER A 283 1.76 -11.31 -17.46
CA SER A 283 1.10 -10.05 -17.78
C SER A 283 1.37 -9.65 -19.22
N ALA A 284 0.32 -9.24 -19.93
CA ALA A 284 0.40 -8.62 -21.23
C ALA A 284 -0.05 -7.16 -21.13
N GLN A 285 0.75 -6.26 -21.67
CA GLN A 285 0.43 -4.84 -21.76
C GLN A 285 0.38 -4.44 -23.23
N GLY A 286 -0.67 -3.74 -23.64
CA GLY A 286 -0.79 -3.14 -24.96
C GLY A 286 -0.75 -1.62 -24.93
N GLY A 287 -0.42 -1.04 -26.08
CA GLY A 287 -0.17 0.39 -26.26
C GLY A 287 0.95 0.61 -27.29
N PRO A 288 1.64 1.76 -27.25
CA PRO A 288 2.71 2.07 -28.21
C PRO A 288 3.85 1.05 -28.23
N THR A 289 4.14 0.42 -27.09
CA THR A 289 5.17 -0.61 -26.92
C THR A 289 4.58 -1.81 -26.20
N PRO A 290 4.00 -2.78 -26.93
CA PRO A 290 3.39 -3.95 -26.31
C PRO A 290 4.45 -4.75 -25.58
N THR A 291 4.09 -5.28 -24.42
CA THR A 291 5.02 -6.00 -23.54
C THR A 291 4.35 -7.26 -23.00
N LEU A 292 5.07 -8.38 -23.03
CA LEU A 292 4.71 -9.58 -22.31
C LEU A 292 5.72 -9.80 -21.18
N SER A 293 5.25 -10.10 -19.98
CA SER A 293 6.11 -10.38 -18.83
C SER A 293 5.72 -11.69 -18.18
N LEU A 294 6.72 -12.51 -17.88
CA LEU A 294 6.60 -13.67 -17.00
C LEU A 294 7.36 -13.37 -15.72
N SER A 295 6.77 -13.71 -14.58
CA SER A 295 7.42 -13.52 -13.28
C SER A 295 7.23 -14.72 -12.38
N LEU A 296 8.25 -15.02 -11.58
CA LEU A 296 8.19 -15.99 -10.50
C LEU A 296 8.57 -15.26 -9.20
N TRP A 297 7.78 -15.49 -8.16
CA TRP A 297 7.98 -14.91 -6.83
C TRP A 297 8.00 -16.04 -5.81
N LEU A 298 8.88 -15.90 -4.83
CA LEU A 298 8.94 -16.77 -3.67
C LEU A 298 8.95 -15.90 -2.43
N ARG A 299 8.06 -16.20 -1.49
CA ARG A 299 8.01 -15.58 -0.17
C ARG A 299 8.18 -16.65 0.89
N ALA A 300 9.07 -16.43 1.85
CA ALA A 300 9.27 -17.35 2.97
C ALA A 300 9.04 -16.63 4.29
N PHE A 301 8.44 -17.33 5.25
CA PHE A 301 8.11 -16.85 6.59
C PHE A 301 8.89 -17.63 7.64
N PRO A 302 10.20 -17.40 7.76
CA PRO A 302 11.02 -18.11 8.74
C PRO A 302 10.52 -17.84 10.16
N GLN A 303 10.32 -18.90 10.93
CA GLN A 303 10.01 -18.77 12.36
C GLN A 303 11.22 -18.17 13.09
N LEU A 304 10.97 -17.09 13.81
CA LEU A 304 11.96 -16.46 14.70
C LEU A 304 11.85 -17.14 16.06
N TRP A 305 12.98 -17.67 16.55
CA TRP A 305 13.09 -18.47 17.77
C TRP A 305 13.38 -17.59 18.98
#